data_AF-A0A9E4CTY4-F1
#
_entry.id   AF-A0A9E4CTY4-F1
#
_cell.length_a   1.000
_cell.length_b   1.000
_cell.length_c   1.000
_cell.angle_alpha   90.00
_cell.angle_beta   90.00
_cell.angle_gamma   90.00
#
_symmetry.space_group_name_H-M   'P 1'
#
loop_
_entity.id
_entity.type
_entity.pdbx_description
1 polymer ?
#
loop_
_entity_poly.entity_id
_entity_poly.type
_entity_poly.pdbx_seq_one_letter_code
_entity_poly.pdbx_strand_id
1 'polypeptide(L)' 'MSTQIAVRLPDEIVESVDAVVRSGRARSRADLVARALQRELRRIRAEADLRIIAASAAEHDPDDLDGLAKFALRRSVTPD' A
#
# COMPACT_ATOMS: atom_id res chain seq x y z
N MET A 1 -12.99 -14.18 -0.89
CA MET A 1 -12.82 -14.50 -2.33
C MET A 1 -11.38 -14.21 -2.73
N SER A 2 -10.76 -15.07 -3.53
CA SER A 2 -9.41 -14.85 -4.08
C SER A 2 -9.43 -15.04 -5.59
N THR A 3 -8.72 -14.19 -6.31
CA THR A 3 -8.55 -14.31 -7.77
C THR A 3 -7.19 -14.91 -8.06
N GLN A 4 -7.13 -15.88 -8.98
CA GLN A 4 -5.88 -16.46 -9.45
C GLN A 4 -5.38 -15.71 -10.67
N ILE A 5 -4.08 -15.40 -10.69
CA ILE A 5 -3.39 -14.75 -11.80
C ILE A 5 -2.11 -15.53 -12.14
N ALA A 6 -1.68 -15.46 -13.40
CA ALA A 6 -0.37 -15.96 -13.82
C ALA A 6 0.61 -14.80 -13.92
N VAL A 7 1.78 -14.92 -13.28
CA VAL A 7 2.83 -13.90 -13.28
C VAL A 7 4.16 -14.57 -13.64
N ARG A 8 4.96 -13.92 -14.48
CA ARG A 8 6.32 -14.35 -14.78
C ARG A 8 7.26 -13.76 -13.74
N LEU A 9 8.07 -14.61 -13.11
CA LEU A 9 9.08 -14.24 -12.13
C LEU A 9 10.41 -14.90 -12.52
N PRO A 10 11.56 -14.32 -12.13
CA PRO A 10 12.85 -14.99 -12.26
C PRO A 10 12.87 -16.32 -11.50
N ASP A 11 13.54 -17.33 -12.05
CA ASP A 11 13.58 -18.68 -11.49
C ASP A 11 14.15 -18.68 -10.06
N GLU A 12 15.21 -17.89 -9.81
CA GLU A 12 15.82 -17.70 -8.48
C GLU A 12 14.83 -17.23 -7.39
N ILE A 13 13.85 -16.41 -7.78
CA ILE A 13 12.80 -15.92 -6.87
C ILE A 13 11.82 -17.03 -6.57
N VAL A 14 11.44 -17.82 -7.58
CA VAL A 14 10.54 -18.97 -7.41
C VAL A 14 11.19 -20.04 -6.52
N GLU A 15 12.46 -20.34 -6.73
CA GLU A 15 13.24 -21.26 -5.90
C GLU A 15 13.30 -20.80 -4.44
N SER A 16 13.49 -19.50 -4.21
CA SER A 16 13.49 -18.92 -2.87
C SER A 16 12.13 -19.03 -2.18
N VAL A 17 11.05 -18.76 -2.91
CA VAL A 17 9.67 -18.93 -2.42
C VAL A 17 9.43 -20.39 -2.01
N ASP A 18 9.88 -21.33 -2.84
CA ASP A 18 9.74 -22.76 -2.60
C ASP A 18 10.51 -23.23 -1.38
N ALA A 19 11.74 -22.76 -1.22
CA ALA A 19 12.55 -23.06 -0.04
C ALA A 19 11.89 -22.57 1.25
N VAL A 20 11.26 -21.39 1.24
CA VAL A 20 10.55 -20.85 2.40
C VAL A 20 9.33 -21.70 2.74
N VAL A 21 8.53 -22.09 1.75
CA VAL A 21 7.36 -22.96 1.97
C VAL A 21 7.80 -24.35 2.47
N ARG A 22 8.81 -24.96 1.85
CA ARG A 22 9.38 -26.25 2.28
C ARG A 22 9.91 -26.21 3.70
N SER A 23 10.47 -25.09 4.13
CA SER A 23 10.94 -24.90 5.52
C SER A 23 9.81 -24.70 6.54
N GLY A 24 8.55 -24.68 6.11
CA GLY A 24 7.38 -24.45 6.98
C GLY A 24 7.20 -23.00 7.43
N ARG A 25 8.07 -22.08 6.99
CA ARG A 25 8.01 -20.65 7.36
C ARG A 25 6.85 -19.90 6.69
N ALA A 26 6.26 -20.47 5.64
CA ALA A 26 5.04 -19.98 5.01
C ALA A 26 4.07 -21.13 4.76
N ARG A 27 2.76 -20.87 4.85
CA ARG A 27 1.73 -21.91 4.68
C ARG A 27 1.55 -22.33 3.22
N SER A 28 1.84 -21.44 2.28
CA SER A 28 1.80 -21.70 0.84
C SER A 28 2.57 -20.61 0.09
N ARG A 29 2.84 -20.84 -1.20
CA ARG A 29 3.41 -19.81 -2.09
C ARG A 29 2.54 -18.55 -2.11
N ALA A 30 1.22 -18.72 -2.20
CA ALA A 30 0.26 -17.63 -2.22
C ALA A 30 0.26 -16.83 -0.91
N ASP A 31 0.35 -17.48 0.25
CA ASP A 31 0.45 -16.80 1.56
C ASP A 31 1.73 -15.94 1.64
N LEU A 32 2.86 -16.46 1.18
CA LEU A 32 4.12 -15.71 1.16
C LEU A 32 4.06 -14.51 0.21
N VAL A 33 3.60 -14.73 -1.03
CA VAL A 33 3.47 -13.68 -2.05
C VAL A 33 2.49 -12.60 -1.60
N ALA A 34 1.33 -12.98 -1.05
CA ALA A 34 0.34 -12.04 -0.55
C ALA A 34 0.92 -11.15 0.56
N ARG A 35 1.64 -11.71 1.54
CA ARG A 35 2.29 -10.93 2.61
C ARG A 35 3.34 -9.97 2.06
N ALA A 36 4.15 -10.43 1.10
CA ALA A 36 5.16 -9.60 0.45
C ALA A 36 4.52 -8.42 -0.30
N LEU A 37 3.49 -8.68 -1.10
CA LEU A 37 2.74 -7.66 -1.83
C LEU A 37 2.02 -6.69 -0.90
N GLN A 38 1.40 -7.17 0.18
CA GLN A 38 0.76 -6.29 1.17
C GLN A 38 1.76 -5.33 1.81
N ARG A 39 2.97 -5.80 2.12
CA ARG A 39 4.03 -4.93 2.65
C ARG A 39 4.40 -3.84 1.65
N GLU A 40 4.55 -4.20 0.38
CA GLU A 40 4.89 -3.23 -0.67
C GLU A 40 3.76 -2.23 -0.93
N LEU A 41 2.52 -2.69 -1.01
CA LEU A 41 1.35 -1.82 -1.18
C LEU A 41 1.19 -0.84 -0.01
N ARG A 42 1.48 -1.26 1.23
CA ARG A 42 1.49 -0.35 2.37
C ARG A 42 2.53 0.76 2.20
N ARG A 43 3.72 0.42 1.71
CA ARG A 43 4.77 1.40 1.44
C ARG A 43 4.34 2.39 0.36
N ILE A 44 3.85 1.91 -0.79
CA ILE A 44 3.41 2.76 -1.91
C ILE A 44 2.30 3.72 -1.47
N ARG A 45 1.34 3.24 -0.65
CA ARG A 45 0.26 4.08 -0.10
C ARG A 45 0.80 5.15 0.84
N ALA A 46 1.66 4.78 1.78
CA ALA A 46 2.27 5.76 2.69
C ALA A 46 3.06 6.84 1.93
N GLU A 47 3.78 6.47 0.86
CA GLU A 47 4.47 7.42 0.00
C GLU A 47 3.50 8.35 -0.74
N ALA A 48 2.36 7.83 -1.21
CA ALA A 48 1.32 8.65 -1.84
C ALA A 48 0.68 9.62 -0.83
N ASP A 49 0.37 9.16 0.38
CA ASP A 49 -0.23 9.97 1.44
C ASP A 49 0.71 11.11 1.86
N LEU A 50 2.02 10.82 2.01
CA LEU A 50 3.02 11.84 2.31
C LEU A 50 3.13 12.91 1.22
N ARG A 51 2.98 12.55 -0.07
CA ARG A 51 2.94 13.56 -1.15
C ARG A 51 1.73 14.48 -1.03
N ILE A 52 0.57 13.94 -0.66
CA ILE A 52 -0.64 14.74 -0.44
C ILE A 52 -0.44 15.71 0.74
N ILE A 53 0.10 15.20 1.86
CA ILE A 53 0.37 16.01 3.05
C ILE A 53 1.38 17.12 2.73
N ALA A 54 2.47 16.79 2.04
CA ALA A 54 3.50 17.75 1.64
C ALA A 54 2.94 18.83 0.70
N ALA A 55 2.11 18.45 -0.27
CA ALA A 55 1.43 19.41 -1.15
C ALA A 55 0.50 20.34 -0.36
N SER A 56 -0.32 19.80 0.56
CA SER A 56 -1.22 20.63 1.38
C SER A 56 -0.48 21.57 2.33
N ALA A 57 0.64 21.14 2.91
CA ALA A 57 1.45 21.95 3.81
C ALA A 57 2.22 23.06 3.08
N ALA A 58 2.47 22.92 1.78
CA ALA A 58 3.04 23.98 0.96
C ALA A 58 2.01 25.06 0.59
N GLU A 59 0.73 24.70 0.55
CA GLU A 59 -0.37 25.59 0.14
C GLU A 59 -1.05 26.31 1.32
N HIS A 60 -0.91 25.81 2.55
CA HIS A 60 -1.62 26.32 3.72
C HIS A 60 -0.66 26.57 4.89
N ASP A 61 -0.92 27.62 5.65
CA ASP A 61 -0.25 27.87 6.93
C ASP A 61 -0.60 26.74 7.91
N PRO A 62 0.39 26.04 8.50
CA PRO A 62 0.14 24.94 9.44
C PRO A 62 -0.69 25.36 10.68
N ASP A 63 -0.74 26.66 11.01
CA ASP A 63 -1.54 27.19 12.11
C ASP A 63 -2.96 27.66 11.66
N ASP A 64 -3.27 27.63 10.36
CA ASP A 64 -4.60 27.95 9.83
C ASP A 64 -5.56 26.76 9.92
N LEU A 65 -5.98 26.45 11.15
CA LEU A 65 -6.96 25.42 11.45
C LEU A 65 -8.33 25.70 10.78
N ASP A 66 -8.68 26.97 10.56
CA ASP A 66 -9.90 27.36 9.86
C ASP A 66 -9.84 27.03 8.35
N GLY A 67 -8.68 27.23 7.72
CA GLY A 67 -8.39 26.81 6.35
C GLY A 67 -8.44 25.28 6.19
N LEU A 68 -7.87 24.55 7.15
CA LEU A 68 -7.89 23.09 7.16
C LEU A 68 -9.32 22.53 7.30
N ALA A 69 -10.14 23.11 8.19
CA ALA A 69 -11.54 22.72 8.37
C ALA A 69 -12.35 22.90 7.07
N LYS A 70 -12.18 24.02 6.37
CA LYS A 70 -12.84 24.28 5.07
C LYS A 70 -12.35 23.32 3.98
N PHE A 71 -11.07 22.99 3.96
CA PHE A 71 -10.50 22.02 3.01
C PHE A 71 -11.05 20.60 3.24
N ALA A 72 -11.10 20.14 4.49
CA ALA A 72 -11.65 18.83 4.85
C ALA A 72 -13.14 18.72 4.48
N LEU A 73 -13.95 19.76 4.76
CA LEU A 73 -15.37 19.82 4.38
C LEU A 73 -15.58 19.71 2.87
N ARG A 74 -14.72 20.35 2.07
CA ARG A 74 -14.77 20.29 0.61
C ARG A 74 -14.41 18.90 0.07
N ARG A 75 -13.61 18.11 0.81
CA ARG A 75 -13.19 16.75 0.43
C ARG A 75 -14.07 15.64 1.00
N SER A 76 -14.82 15.89 2.07
CA SER A 76 -15.75 14.92 2.67
C SER A 76 -17.08 14.78 1.91
N VAL A 77 -17.26 15.52 0.81
CA VAL A 77 -18.39 15.30 -0.11
C VAL A 77 -17.99 14.18 -1.08
N THR A 78 -18.11 12.93 -0.61
CA THR A 78 -18.38 11.80 -1.51
C THR A 78 -19.90 11.60 -1.47
N PRO A 79 -20.66 11.99 -2.51
CA PRO A 79 -22.04 11.53 -2.64
C PRO A 79 -22.05 10.03 -3.02
N ASP A 80 -23.12 9.34 -2.61
CA ASP A 80 -23.44 7.92 -2.88
C ASP A 80 -23.03 7.39 -4.27
#